data_AF-A0A411WGE8-F1
#
_entry.id   AF-A0A411WGE8-F1
#
_cell.length_a   1.000
_cell.length_b   1.000
_cell.length_c   1.000
_cell.angle_alpha   90.00
_cell.angle_beta   90.00
_cell.angle_gamma   90.00
#
_symmetry.space_group_name_H-M   'P 1'
#
loop_
_entity.id
_entity.type
_entity.pdbx_description
1 polymer ?
#
loop_
_entity_poly.entity_id
_entity_poly.type
_entity_poly.pdbx_seq_one_letter_code
_entity_poly.pdbx_strand_id
1 'polypeptide(L)'
;MDVIAVLSYYHAVFLWRDSYAHTKSSYLVVRHLLLQLNLLPKEKRYSINIAEFIQERTNLSRSYIMKVLSDLKTGGYITLRKGRLIELNHLPAKY
;
A
#
# COMPACT_ATOMS: atom_id res chain seq x y z
N MET A 1 19.67 19.02 32.60
CA MET A 1 18.70 18.30 31.75
C MET A 1 19.10 18.51 30.32
N ASP A 2 19.32 17.44 29.58
CA ASP A 2 19.95 17.47 28.27
C ASP A 2 18.93 17.89 27.20
N VAL A 3 19.11 19.08 26.62
CA VAL A 3 18.22 19.66 25.61
C VAL A 3 18.16 18.80 24.33
N ILE A 4 19.22 18.04 24.06
CA ILE A 4 19.29 17.11 22.93
C ILE A 4 18.33 15.94 23.15
N ALA A 5 18.22 15.41 24.37
CA ALA A 5 17.26 14.35 24.67
C ALA A 5 15.80 14.77 24.45
N VAL A 6 15.44 16.00 24.86
CA VAL A 6 14.09 16.55 24.66
C VAL A 6 13.83 16.81 23.17
N LEU A 7 14.77 17.41 22.45
CA LEU A 7 14.65 17.67 21.02
C LEU A 7 14.57 16.36 20.21
N SER A 8 15.40 15.37 20.55
CA SER A 8 15.41 14.05 19.93
C SER A 8 14.07 13.34 20.12
N TYR A 9 13.47 13.43 21.32
CA TYR A 9 12.14 12.91 21.59
C TYR A 9 11.07 13.56 20.71
N TYR A 10 11.04 14.90 20.60
CA TYR A 10 10.10 15.59 19.73
C TYR A 10 10.30 15.25 18.25
N HIS A 11 11.54 15.13 17.79
CA HIS A 11 11.86 14.73 16.42
C HIS A 11 11.40 13.30 16.12
N ALA A 12 11.60 12.36 17.03
CA ALA A 12 11.17 10.98 16.87
C ALA A 12 9.63 10.88 16.77
N VAL A 13 8.91 11.59 17.65
CA VAL A 13 7.43 11.64 17.61
C VAL A 13 6.95 12.28 16.30
N PHE A 14 7.60 13.35 15.84
CA PHE A 14 7.27 14.00 14.57
C PHE A 14 7.48 13.08 13.36
N LEU A 15 8.64 12.40 13.28
CA LEU A 15 8.95 11.43 12.24
C LEU A 15 7.95 10.26 12.24
N TRP A 16 7.57 9.77 13.41
CA TRP A 16 6.59 8.69 13.54
C TRP A 16 5.21 9.11 13.05
N ARG A 17 4.79 10.35 13.34
CA ARG A 17 3.52 10.91 12.86
C ARG A 17 3.52 11.13 11.35
N ASP A 18 4.59 11.68 10.80
CA ASP A 18 4.73 11.92 9.36
C ASP A 18 4.76 10.61 8.57
N SER A 19 5.58 9.65 9.00
CA SER A 19 5.65 8.33 8.38
C SER A 19 4.33 7.56 8.50
N TYR A 20 3.58 7.71 9.58
CA TYR A 20 2.24 7.10 9.72
C TYR A 20 1.18 7.79 8.85
N ALA A 21 1.22 9.12 8.70
CA ALA A 21 0.32 9.85 7.80
C ALA A 21 0.61 9.52 6.33
N HIS A 22 1.88 9.44 5.95
CA HIS A 22 2.32 9.04 4.62
C HIS A 22 1.93 7.59 4.33
N THR A 23 2.15 6.67 5.28
CA THR A 23 1.74 5.27 5.18
C THR A 23 0.24 5.12 4.96
N LYS A 24 -0.60 5.90 5.66
CA LYS A 24 -2.05 5.90 5.44
C LYS A 24 -2.42 6.38 4.04
N SER A 25 -1.81 7.47 3.57
CA SER A 25 -2.05 7.98 2.22
C SER A 25 -1.66 6.94 1.16
N SER A 26 -0.47 6.35 1.28
CA SER A 26 0.05 5.35 0.35
C SER A 26 -0.81 4.10 0.31
N TYR A 27 -1.24 3.58 1.46
CA TYR A 27 -2.16 2.45 1.53
C TYR A 27 -3.52 2.78 0.88
N LEU A 28 -4.08 3.96 1.15
CA LEU A 28 -5.35 4.38 0.56
C LEU A 28 -5.26 4.46 -0.97
N VAL A 29 -4.14 4.95 -1.50
CA VAL A 29 -3.89 4.99 -2.95
C VAL A 29 -3.80 3.58 -3.52
N VAL A 30 -3.04 2.67 -2.89
CA VAL A 30 -2.96 1.26 -3.31
C VAL A 30 -4.34 0.60 -3.29
N ARG A 31 -5.12 0.81 -2.23
CA ARG A 31 -6.50 0.32 -2.10
C ARG A 31 -7.39 0.86 -3.21
N HIS A 32 -7.31 2.15 -3.51
CA HIS A 32 -8.07 2.77 -4.58
C HIS A 32 -7.72 2.17 -5.95
N LEU A 33 -6.43 1.99 -6.24
CA LEU A 33 -5.95 1.38 -7.49
C LEU A 33 -6.40 -0.08 -7.64
N LEU A 34 -6.39 -0.86 -6.55
CA LEU A 34 -6.91 -2.22 -6.53
C LEU A 34 -8.41 -2.26 -6.83
N LEU A 35 -9.19 -1.35 -6.25
CA LEU A 35 -10.62 -1.22 -6.53
C LEU A 35 -10.89 -0.85 -8.00
N GLN A 36 -10.12 0.10 -8.55
CA GLN A 36 -10.18 0.45 -9.97
C GLN A 36 -9.88 -0.76 -10.87
N LEU A 37 -8.87 -1.55 -10.51
CA LEU A 37 -8.53 -2.78 -11.23
C LEU A 37 -9.64 -3.85 -11.13
N ASN A 38 -10.38 -3.87 -10.02
CA ASN A 38 -11.53 -4.75 -9.84
C ASN A 38 -12.80 -4.28 -10.57
N LEU A 39 -12.87 -3.01 -10.98
CA LEU A 39 -13.94 -2.52 -11.85
C LEU A 39 -13.67 -2.86 -13.32
N LEU A 40 -12.40 -3.08 -13.70
CA LEU A 40 -12.02 -3.48 -15.04
C LEU A 40 -12.53 -4.89 -15.38
N PRO A 41 -12.86 -5.14 -16.68
CA PRO A 41 -13.24 -6.46 -17.15
C PRO A 41 -12.12 -7.47 -16.93
N LYS A 42 -12.51 -8.72 -16.69
CA LYS A 42 -11.62 -9.82 -16.29
C LYS A 42 -10.43 -9.98 -17.24
N GLU A 43 -10.66 -9.84 -18.54
CA GLU A 43 -9.64 -9.96 -19.60
C GLU A 43 -8.50 -8.95 -19.42
N LYS A 44 -8.82 -7.67 -19.18
CA LYS A 44 -7.81 -6.64 -18.90
C LYS A 44 -7.13 -6.88 -17.57
N ARG A 45 -7.89 -7.30 -16.55
CA ARG A 45 -7.35 -7.57 -15.21
C ARG A 45 -6.27 -8.64 -15.20
N TYR A 46 -6.45 -9.72 -15.96
CA TYR A 46 -5.46 -10.79 -16.07
C TYR A 46 -4.24 -10.41 -16.90
N SER A 47 -4.32 -9.36 -17.72
CA SER A 47 -3.17 -8.87 -18.49
C SER A 47 -2.30 -7.91 -17.69
N ILE A 48 -2.86 -7.22 -16.69
CA ILE A 48 -2.15 -6.17 -15.95
C ILE A 48 -1.38 -6.79 -14.77
N ASN A 49 -0.10 -6.44 -14.68
CA ASN A 49 0.70 -6.71 -13.49
C ASN A 49 0.42 -5.60 -12.45
N ILE A 50 -0.19 -5.97 -11.33
CA ILE A 50 -0.61 -4.99 -10.30
C ILE A 50 0.59 -4.22 -9.75
N ALA A 51 1.73 -4.90 -9.56
CA ALA A 51 2.90 -4.25 -8.99
C ALA A 51 3.39 -3.10 -9.90
N GLU A 52 3.47 -3.36 -11.21
CA GLU A 52 3.81 -2.34 -12.21
C GLU A 52 2.74 -1.26 -12.30
N PHE A 53 1.46 -1.64 -12.33
CA PHE A 53 0.35 -0.70 -12.40
C PHE A 53 0.32 0.27 -11.22
N ILE A 54 0.56 -0.23 -10.00
CA ILE A 54 0.67 0.61 -8.81
C ILE A 54 1.94 1.46 -8.88
N GLN A 55 3.06 0.90 -9.31
CA GLN A 55 4.33 1.61 -9.41
C GLN A 55 4.29 2.74 -10.46
N GLU A 56 3.56 2.59 -11.56
CA GLU A 56 3.39 3.65 -12.56
C GLU A 56 2.43 4.75 -12.11
N ARG A 57 1.48 4.42 -11.22
CA ARG A 57 0.47 5.35 -10.71
C ARG A 57 0.82 5.98 -9.37
N THR A 58 1.90 5.54 -8.75
CA THR A 58 2.35 6.01 -7.43
C THR A 58 3.86 6.22 -7.42
N ASN A 59 4.36 7.21 -6.67
CA ASN A 59 5.80 7.37 -6.45
C ASN A 59 6.35 6.40 -5.38
N LEU A 60 5.68 5.27 -5.13
CA LEU A 60 6.08 4.32 -4.11
C LEU A 60 7.20 3.42 -4.62
N SER A 61 8.14 3.12 -3.74
CA SER A 61 9.19 2.15 -4.05
C SER A 61 8.60 0.76 -4.26
N ARG A 62 9.14 0.01 -5.22
CA ARG A 62 8.73 -1.37 -5.54
C ARG A 62 8.70 -2.29 -4.31
N SER A 63 9.68 -2.15 -3.41
CA SER A 63 9.75 -2.92 -2.16
C SER A 63 8.58 -2.63 -1.22
N TYR A 64 8.14 -1.37 -1.12
CA TYR A 64 7.00 -0.99 -0.30
C TYR A 64 5.69 -1.50 -0.91
N ILE A 65 5.53 -1.38 -2.23
CA ILE A 65 4.37 -1.94 -2.96
C ILE A 65 4.29 -3.46 -2.73
N MET A 66 5.40 -4.18 -2.92
CA MET A 66 5.47 -5.62 -2.67
C MET A 66 5.14 -5.97 -1.22
N LYS A 67 5.60 -5.16 -0.25
CA LYS A 67 5.27 -5.34 1.17
C LYS A 67 3.76 -5.19 1.40
N VAL A 68 3.13 -4.11 0.92
CA VAL A 68 1.68 -3.89 1.06
C VAL A 68 0.88 -4.99 0.36
N LEU A 69 1.26 -5.38 -0.85
CA LEU A 69 0.61 -6.49 -1.57
C LEU A 69 0.74 -7.82 -0.83
N SER A 70 1.89 -8.07 -0.19
CA SER A 70 2.11 -9.27 0.60
C SER A 70 1.28 -9.26 1.89
N ASP A 71 1.24 -8.13 2.61
CA ASP A 71 0.36 -7.93 3.77
C ASP A 71 -1.11 -8.17 3.39
N LEU A 72 -1.58 -7.58 2.29
CA LEU A 72 -2.94 -7.74 1.80
C LEU A 72 -3.27 -9.18 1.38
N LYS A 73 -2.30 -9.87 0.79
CA LYS A 73 -2.41 -11.29 0.42
C LYS A 73 -2.48 -12.17 1.67
N THR A 74 -1.60 -11.95 2.65
CA THR A 74 -1.58 -12.68 3.92
C THR A 74 -2.85 -12.44 4.72
N GLY A 75 -3.39 -11.22 4.69
CA GLY A 75 -4.67 -10.88 5.31
C GLY A 75 -5.91 -11.43 4.58
N GLY A 76 -5.74 -12.13 3.45
CA GLY A 76 -6.85 -12.71 2.68
C GLY A 76 -7.69 -11.68 1.90
N TYR A 77 -7.23 -10.43 1.81
CA TYR A 77 -7.97 -9.36 1.14
C TYR A 77 -7.84 -9.41 -0.38
N ILE A 78 -6.71 -9.92 -0.90
CA ILE A 78 -6.48 -10.05 -2.34
C ILE A 78 -5.82 -11.39 -2.67
N THR A 79 -6.23 -11.97 -3.80
CA THR A 79 -5.62 -13.17 -4.36
C THR A 79 -4.78 -12.80 -5.56
N LEU A 80 -3.46 -12.99 -5.44
CA LEU A 80 -2.47 -12.69 -6.48
C LEU A 80 -1.91 -13.98 -7.06
N ARG A 81 -1.88 -14.11 -8.39
CA ARG A 81 -1.15 -15.18 -9.11
C ARG A 81 -0.24 -14.56 -10.15
N LYS A 82 1.07 -14.85 -10.09
CA LYS A 82 2.08 -14.32 -11.03
C LYS A 82 2.00 -12.79 -11.21
N GLY A 83 1.70 -12.04 -10.14
CA GLY A 83 1.58 -10.57 -10.18
C GLY A 83 0.23 -10.02 -10.67
N ARG A 84 -0.75 -10.89 -10.97
CA ARG A 84 -2.06 -10.51 -11.51
C ARG A 84 -3.15 -10.63 -10.46
N LEU A 85 -4.15 -9.74 -10.51
CA LEU A 85 -5.30 -9.76 -9.61
C LEU A 85 -6.24 -10.87 -10.03
N ILE A 86 -6.36 -11.91 -9.21
CA ILE A 86 -7.30 -13.01 -9.46
C ILE A 86 -8.64 -12.69 -8.79
N GLU A 87 -8.57 -12.28 -7.53
CA GLU A 87 -9.75 -12.03 -6.71
C GLU A 87 -9.47 -10.89 -5.74
N LEU A 88 -10.48 -10.07 -5.50
CA LEU A 88 -10.43 -8.97 -4.55
C LEU A 88 -11.58 -9.14 -3.58
N ASN A 89 -11.23 -9.40 -2.33
CA ASN A 89 -12.15 -9.53 -1.20
C ASN A 89 -12.30 -8.18 -0.49
N HIS A 90 -13.11 -8.15 0.57
CA HIS A 90 -13.48 -6.93 1.27
C HIS A 90 -12.24 -6.28 1.94
N LEU A 91 -11.67 -5.26 1.29
CA LEU A 91 -10.56 -4.49 1.85
C LEU A 91 -11.03 -3.73 3.09
N PRO A 92 -10.40 -3.93 4.27
CA PRO A 92 -10.76 -3.21 5.47
C PRO A 92 -10.51 -1.73 5.24
N ALA A 93 -11.47 -0.90 5.65
CA ALA A 93 -11.39 0.54 5.42
C ALA A 93 -10.30 1.22 6.27
N LYS A 94 -9.65 0.51 7.19
CA LYS A 94 -8.58 1.00 8.07
C LYS A 94 -7.51 -0.08 8.24
N TYR A 95 -6.27 0.27 7.85
CA TYR A 95 -5.03 -0.33 8.34
C TYR A 95 -4.20 0.81 8.96
#